data_AF-A0A7Y1YPE2-F1
#
_entry.id   AF-A0A7Y1YPE2-F1
#
_cell.length_a   1.000
_cell.length_b   1.000
_cell.length_c   1.000
_cell.angle_alpha   90.00
_cell.angle_beta   90.00
_cell.angle_gamma   90.00
#
_symmetry.space_group_name_H-M   'P 1'
#
loop_
_entity.id
_entity.type
_entity.pdbx_description
1 polymer ?
#
loop_
_entity_poly.entity_id
_entity_poly.type
_entity_poly.pdbx_seq_one_letter_code
_entity_poly.pdbx_strand_id
1 'polypeptide(L)'
;MAKEKQIVIKESKLTNNCPECFNADLTLTFYQKLTSGAFFHRVTSEISKSLVCNKCGSTIYPVAWTDEIEQSVQYFEKLAKPRKPRVRVTYIFIILVIFVLSFITMLVYAYLEGII
;
A
#
# COMPACT_ATOMS: atom_id res chain seq x y z
N MET A 1 14.53 5.30 -6.43
CA MET A 1 13.36 5.60 -5.58
C MET A 1 12.48 4.36 -5.48
N ALA A 2 11.93 4.07 -4.30
CA ALA A 2 11.00 2.94 -4.16
C ALA A 2 9.69 3.28 -4.88
N LYS A 3 9.14 2.33 -5.65
CA LYS A 3 7.85 2.51 -6.31
C LYS A 3 6.74 2.36 -5.29
N GLU A 4 5.82 3.31 -5.26
CA GLU A 4 4.60 3.21 -4.46
C GLU A 4 3.46 2.71 -5.35
N LYS A 5 2.72 1.72 -4.85
CA LYS A 5 1.54 1.16 -5.52
C LYS A 5 0.41 1.09 -4.50
N GLN A 6 -0.76 1.57 -4.89
CA GLN A 6 -1.99 1.37 -4.13
C GLN A 6 -2.69 0.10 -4.63
N ILE A 7 -3.08 -0.77 -3.71
CA ILE A 7 -3.91 -1.94 -4.03
C ILE A 7 -5.29 -1.76 -3.42
N VAL A 8 -6.35 -2.11 -4.14
CA VAL A 8 -7.71 -2.12 -3.59
C VAL A 8 -7.80 -3.25 -2.57
N ILE A 9 -8.19 -2.91 -1.34
CA ILE A 9 -8.44 -3.89 -0.27
C ILE A 9 -9.93 -4.17 -0.09
N LYS A 10 -10.78 -3.17 -0.34
CA LYS A 10 -12.23 -3.28 -0.23
C LYS A 10 -12.88 -2.24 -1.12
N GLU A 11 -13.97 -2.63 -1.77
CA GLU A 11 -14.86 -1.74 -2.50
C GLU A 11 -16.28 -1.98 -1.98
N SER A 12 -17.05 -0.91 -1.81
CA SER A 12 -18.41 -0.97 -1.29
C SER A 12 -19.27 0.12 -1.92
N LYS A 13 -20.49 -0.23 -2.28
CA LYS A 13 -21.48 0.73 -2.78
C LYS A 13 -22.19 1.37 -1.59
N LEU A 14 -22.30 2.69 -1.60
CA LEU A 14 -23.07 3.47 -0.63
C LEU A 14 -24.37 3.90 -1.29
N THR A 15 -25.45 3.90 -0.50
CA THR A 15 -26.80 4.34 -0.92
C THR A 15 -27.11 5.76 -0.45
N ASN A 16 -26.13 6.49 0.08
CA ASN A 16 -26.26 7.88 0.47
C ASN A 16 -26.29 8.81 -0.76
N ASN A 17 -26.88 9.98 -0.60
CA ASN A 17 -26.96 10.96 -1.68
C ASN A 17 -25.63 11.71 -1.85
N CYS A 18 -25.20 11.87 -3.09
CA CYS A 18 -24.05 12.69 -3.46
C CYS A 18 -24.31 14.18 -3.12
N PRO A 19 -23.40 14.89 -2.44
CA PRO A 19 -23.57 16.31 -2.11
C PRO A 19 -23.56 17.23 -3.35
N GLU A 20 -22.99 16.77 -4.46
CA GLU A 20 -22.87 17.55 -5.70
C GLU A 20 -24.11 17.40 -6.61
N CYS A 21 -24.66 16.19 -6.72
CA CYS A 21 -25.70 15.87 -7.72
C CYS A 21 -26.93 15.15 -7.15
N PHE A 22 -26.98 14.94 -5.83
CA PHE A 22 -28.08 14.33 -5.08
C PHE A 22 -28.49 12.90 -5.53
N ASN A 23 -27.63 12.23 -6.30
CA ASN A 23 -27.85 10.84 -6.71
C ASN A 23 -27.29 9.85 -5.68
N ALA A 24 -27.92 8.69 -5.54
CA ALA A 24 -27.60 7.67 -4.53
C ALA A 24 -26.58 6.61 -5.00
N ASP A 25 -25.78 6.93 -6.03
CA ASP A 25 -24.85 6.00 -6.67
C ASP A 25 -23.40 6.37 -6.35
N LEU A 26 -22.96 5.97 -5.16
CA LEU A 26 -21.64 6.25 -4.60
C LEU A 26 -20.83 4.96 -4.44
N THR A 27 -19.54 5.01 -4.77
CA THR A 27 -18.59 3.91 -4.57
C THR A 27 -17.49 4.35 -3.60
N LEU A 28 -17.36 3.63 -2.49
CA LEU A 28 -16.27 3.79 -1.53
C LEU A 28 -15.22 2.69 -1.76
N THR A 29 -14.00 3.11 -2.06
CA THR A 29 -12.87 2.22 -2.28
C THR A 29 -11.78 2.49 -1.26
N PHE A 30 -11.35 1.44 -0.57
CA PHE A 30 -10.21 1.46 0.33
C PHE A 30 -8.99 0.90 -0.38
N TYR A 31 -7.87 1.59 -0.24
CA TYR A 31 -6.59 1.22 -0.80
C TYR A 31 -5.57 1.02 0.31
N GLN A 32 -4.66 0.08 0.10
CA GLN A 32 -3.49 -0.10 0.96
C GLN A 32 -2.23 0.24 0.18
N LYS A 33 -1.33 0.99 0.81
CA LYS A 33 -0.05 1.37 0.20
C LYS A 33 0.97 0.23 0.28
N LEU A 34 1.51 -0.12 -0.88
CA LEU A 34 2.64 -1.03 -1.04
C LEU A 34 3.83 -0.24 -1.56
N THR A 35 4.97 -0.43 -0.92
CA THR A 35 6.24 0.17 -1.34
C THR A 35 7.16 -0.94 -1.81
N SER A 36 7.57 -0.91 -3.08
CA SER A 36 8.48 -1.89 -3.66
C SER A 36 9.78 -1.22 -4.11
N GLY A 37 10.90 -1.73 -3.62
CA GLY A 37 12.25 -1.39 -4.08
C GLY A 37 12.91 -2.58 -4.77
N ALA A 38 14.12 -2.36 -5.27
CA ALA A 38 14.94 -3.42 -5.87
C ALA A 38 15.35 -4.50 -4.85
N PHE A 39 15.50 -4.13 -3.57
CA PHE A 39 15.98 -5.03 -2.52
C PHE A 39 14.89 -5.56 -1.60
N PHE A 40 13.80 -4.82 -1.41
CA PHE A 40 12.75 -5.15 -0.46
C PHE A 40 11.37 -4.70 -0.94
N HIS A 41 10.37 -5.51 -0.62
CA HIS A 41 8.96 -5.20 -0.75
C HIS A 41 8.35 -5.01 0.63
N ARG A 42 7.61 -3.92 0.83
CA ARG A 42 6.95 -3.59 2.09
C ARG A 42 5.47 -3.39 1.85
N VAL A 43 4.67 -4.18 2.57
CA VAL A 43 3.24 -3.90 2.77
C VAL A 43 3.14 -2.97 3.98
N THR A 44 2.59 -1.77 3.79
CA THR A 44 2.41 -0.80 4.88
C THR A 44 1.04 -0.97 5.53
N SER A 45 0.86 -0.45 6.75
CA SER A 45 -0.46 -0.34 7.40
C SER A 45 -1.23 0.89 6.95
N GLU A 46 -0.68 1.69 6.03
CA GLU A 46 -1.28 2.93 5.55
C GLU A 46 -2.44 2.60 4.61
N ILE A 47 -3.64 3.07 4.98
CA ILE A 47 -4.88 2.93 4.23
C ILE A 47 -5.29 4.31 3.73
N SER A 48 -5.58 4.41 2.44
CA SER A 48 -6.28 5.57 1.87
C SER A 48 -7.67 5.16 1.42
N LYS A 49 -8.59 6.12 1.37
CA LYS A 49 -9.98 5.92 0.97
C LYS A 49 -10.37 6.94 -0.09
N SER A 50 -11.16 6.49 -1.06
CA SER A 50 -11.74 7.34 -2.10
C SER A 50 -13.23 7.08 -2.16
N LEU A 51 -14.02 8.15 -2.22
CA LEU A 51 -15.46 8.10 -2.43
C LEU A 51 -15.75 8.77 -3.77
N VAL A 52 -16.35 8.04 -4.70
CA VAL A 52 -16.63 8.53 -6.06
C VAL A 52 -18.11 8.38 -6.37
N CYS A 53 -18.72 9.42 -6.93
CA CYS A 53 -20.06 9.31 -7.48
C CYS A 53 -20.02 8.77 -8.90
N ASN A 54 -20.68 7.65 -9.16
CA ASN A 54 -20.68 7.02 -10.48
C ASN A 54 -21.54 7.79 -11.50
N LYS A 55 -22.36 8.76 -11.05
CA LYS A 55 -23.28 9.53 -11.89
C LYS A 55 -22.67 10.82 -12.43
N CYS A 56 -22.10 11.64 -11.56
CA CYS A 56 -21.42 12.87 -11.98
C CYS A 56 -19.90 12.69 -12.12
N GLY A 57 -19.34 11.54 -11.72
CA GLY A 57 -17.90 11.25 -11.81
C GLY A 57 -17.05 12.01 -10.79
N SER A 58 -17.64 12.79 -9.89
CA SER A 58 -16.90 13.56 -8.90
C SER A 58 -16.33 12.65 -7.82
N THR A 59 -15.09 12.95 -7.40
CA THR A 59 -14.50 12.40 -6.19
C THR A 59 -14.92 13.28 -5.02
N ILE A 60 -15.63 12.72 -4.06
CA ILE A 60 -16.16 13.43 -2.90
C ILE A 60 -15.13 13.38 -1.77
N TYR A 61 -14.48 14.50 -1.49
CA TYR A 61 -13.50 14.62 -0.42
C TYR A 61 -14.16 14.71 0.96
N PRO A 62 -13.46 14.33 2.05
CA PRO A 62 -14.00 14.34 3.41
C PRO A 62 -14.62 15.66 3.87
N VAL A 63 -14.11 16.79 3.37
CA VAL A 63 -14.65 18.13 3.66
C VAL A 63 -16.09 18.33 3.16
N ALA A 64 -16.51 17.56 2.16
CA ALA A 64 -17.84 17.63 1.55
C ALA A 64 -18.77 16.51 2.04
N TRP A 65 -18.34 15.68 3.01
CA TRP A 65 -19.18 14.59 3.50
C TRP A 65 -20.29 15.12 4.40
N THR A 66 -21.48 14.57 4.21
CA THR A 66 -22.59 14.73 5.15
C THR A 66 -22.42 13.77 6.33
N ASP A 67 -23.08 14.03 7.45
CA ASP A 67 -23.03 13.17 8.64
C ASP A 67 -23.39 11.71 8.33
N GLU A 68 -24.35 11.49 7.44
CA GLU A 68 -24.75 10.16 7.00
C GLU A 68 -23.66 9.43 6.21
N ILE A 69 -22.93 10.16 5.35
CA ILE A 69 -21.80 9.61 4.59
C ILE A 69 -20.67 9.26 5.56
N GLU A 70 -20.35 10.17 6.49
CA GLU A 70 -19.30 9.96 7.50
C GLU A 70 -19.58 8.68 8.31
N GLN A 71 -20.82 8.49 8.77
CA GLN A 71 -21.22 7.29 9.51
C GLN A 71 -21.07 6.01 8.67
N SER A 72 -21.54 6.02 7.41
CA SER A 72 -21.39 4.90 6.48
C SER A 72 -19.92 4.57 6.21
N VAL A 73 -19.10 5.59 5.98
CA VAL A 73 -17.66 5.41 5.74
C VAL A 73 -16.99 4.79 6.97
N GLN A 74 -17.29 5.28 8.18
CA GLN A 74 -16.73 4.73 9.42
C GLN A 74 -17.14 3.27 9.65
N TYR A 75 -18.35 2.88 9.25
CA TYR A 75 -18.78 1.49 9.30
C TYR A 75 -17.93 0.60 8.38
N PHE A 76 -17.76 0.99 7.11
CA PHE A 76 -16.97 0.21 6.16
C PHE A 76 -15.47 0.23 6.46
N GLU A 77 -14.96 1.30 7.07
CA GLU A 77 -13.57 1.39 7.52
C GLU A 77 -13.25 0.33 8.57
N LYS A 78 -14.17 0.03 9.48
CA LYS A 78 -14.02 -1.09 10.45
C LYS A 78 -14.01 -2.46 9.76
N LEU A 79 -14.64 -2.57 8.59
CA LEU A 79 -14.69 -3.80 7.79
C LEU A 79 -13.47 -3.95 6.85
N ALA A 80 -12.82 -2.85 6.50
CA ALA A 80 -11.64 -2.82 5.64
C ALA A 80 -10.40 -3.32 6.39
N LYS A 81 -10.29 -4.65 6.55
CA LYS A 81 -9.14 -5.29 7.21
C LYS A 81 -7.88 -5.15 6.34
N PRO A 82 -6.85 -4.39 6.77
CA PRO A 82 -5.61 -4.27 6.00
C PRO A 82 -4.87 -5.61 5.95
N ARG A 83 -4.10 -5.83 4.88
CA ARG A 83 -3.15 -6.94 4.87
C ARG A 83 -2.11 -6.73 5.95
N LYS A 84 -1.72 -7.80 6.65
CA LYS A 84 -0.70 -7.75 7.70
C LYS A 84 0.56 -7.07 7.17
N PRO A 85 1.07 -6.01 7.82
CA PRO A 85 2.32 -5.37 7.44
C PRO A 85 3.43 -6.40 7.43
N ARG A 86 4.14 -6.49 6.31
CA ARG A 86 5.24 -7.43 6.15
C ARG A 86 6.29 -6.84 5.22
N VAL A 87 7.54 -7.05 5.59
CA VAL A 87 8.69 -6.80 4.72
C VAL A 87 9.13 -8.15 4.15
N ARG A 88 9.32 -8.20 2.84
CA ARG A 88 9.92 -9.34 2.14
C ARG A 88 11.16 -8.85 1.42
N VAL A 89 12.30 -9.48 1.71
CA VAL A 89 13.54 -9.27 0.96
C VAL A 89 13.43 -9.95 -0.40
N THR A 90 14.08 -9.37 -1.40
CA THR A 90 14.16 -9.93 -2.75
C THR A 90 15.32 -10.91 -2.84
N TYR A 91 15.25 -11.85 -3.79
CA TYR A 91 16.35 -12.79 -4.05
C TYR A 91 17.64 -12.08 -4.46
N ILE A 92 17.55 -10.96 -5.18
CA ILE A 92 18.71 -10.16 -5.59
C ILE A 92 19.47 -9.66 -4.34
N PHE A 93 18.75 -9.18 -3.33
CA PHE A 93 19.37 -8.76 -2.07
C PHE A 93 20.08 -9.92 -1.37
N ILE A 94 19.46 -11.11 -1.36
CA ILE A 94 20.07 -12.31 -0.75
C ILE A 94 21.36 -12.70 -1.49
N ILE A 95 21.32 -12.76 -2.83
CA ILE A 95 22.50 -13.08 -3.65
C ILE A 95 23.63 -12.07 -3.42
N LEU A 96 23.29 -10.78 -3.36
CA LEU A 96 24.26 -9.72 -3.12
C LEU A 96 24.93 -9.90 -1.74
N VAL A 97 24.17 -10.21 -0.70
CA VAL A 97 24.74 -10.48 0.63
C VAL A 97 25.66 -11.69 0.62
N ILE A 98 25.26 -12.80 0.00
CA ILE A 98 26.11 -14.00 -0.13
C ILE A 98 27.39 -13.70 -0.90
N PHE A 99 27.29 -12.93 -1.99
CA PHE A 99 28.45 -12.53 -2.79
C PHE A 99 29.44 -11.70 -1.99
N VAL A 100 28.96 -10.70 -1.24
CA VAL A 100 29.81 -9.86 -0.38
C VAL A 100 30.47 -10.70 0.72
N LEU A 101 29.74 -11.61 1.37
CA LEU A 101 30.30 -12.49 2.39
C LEU A 101 31.39 -13.41 1.81
N SER A 102 31.13 -14.03 0.65
CA SER A 102 32.11 -14.87 -0.05
C SER A 102 33.38 -14.09 -0.39
N PHE A 103 33.21 -12.87 -0.92
CA PHE A 103 34.34 -12.01 -1.27
C PHE A 103 35.19 -11.63 -0.05
N ILE A 104 34.56 -11.28 1.07
CA ILE A 104 35.27 -11.00 2.33
C ILE A 104 36.04 -12.24 2.80
N THR A 105 35.42 -13.42 2.79
CA THR A 105 36.10 -14.66 3.21
C THR A 105 37.29 -15.00 2.34
N MET A 106 37.18 -14.78 1.02
CA MET A 106 38.28 -15.01 0.07
C MET A 106 39.44 -14.04 0.31
N LEU A 107 39.16 -12.76 0.56
CA LEU A 107 40.19 -11.76 0.87
C LEU A 107 40.93 -12.07 2.17
N VAL A 108 40.20 -12.45 3.22
CA VAL A 108 40.81 -12.81 4.51
C VAL A 108 41.70 -14.04 4.36
N TYR A 109 41.25 -15.05 3.62
CA TYR A 109 42.05 -16.25 3.36
C TYR A 109 43.34 -15.91 2.59
N ALA A 110 43.25 -15.11 1.52
CA ALA A 110 44.41 -14.71 0.73
C ALA A 110 45.44 -13.92 1.55
N TYR A 111 44.99 -13.05 2.46
CA TYR A 111 45.86 -12.30 3.38
C TYR A 111 46.57 -13.22 4.39
N LEU A 112 45.86 -14.23 4.93
CA LEU A 112 46.43 -15.18 5.87
C LEU A 112 47.49 -16.10 5.24
N GLU A 113 47.30 -16.49 3.97
CA GLU A 113 48.26 -17.28 3.19
C GLU A 113 49.41 -16.43 2.62
N GLY A 114 49.41 -15.10 2.83
CA GLY A 114 50.44 -14.20 2.33
C GLY A 114 50.48 -14.10 0.80
N ILE A 115 49.37 -14.43 0.12
CA ILE A 115 49.20 -14.25 -1.33
C ILE A 115 49.08 -12.75 -1.66
N ILE A 116 48.56 -11.97 -0.71
CA ILE A 116 48.41 -10.51 -0.71
C ILE A 116 48.93 -10.00 0.62
#